data_AF-A0A0B8Q316-F1
#
_entry.id   AF-A0A0B8Q316-F1
#
_cell.length_a   1.000
_cell.length_b   1.000
_cell.length_c   1.000
_cell.angle_alpha   90.00
_cell.angle_beta   90.00
_cell.angle_gamma   90.00
#
_symmetry.space_group_name_H-M   'P 1'
#
loop_
_entity.id
_entity.type
_entity.pdbx_description
1 polymer ?
#
loop_
_entity_poly.entity_id
_entity_poly.type
_entity_poly.pdbx_seq_one_letter_code
_entity_poly.pdbx_strand_id
1 'polypeptide(L)'
;MGGDNDILCTKVLGYQGHMVELVQNVRPEAYDDIFLRGLSFHQLSLGSGHVNHRKGRNSIVSAGNAFNLLLEKGEVVVPQLEVITLDQAGETLTKIREQRTVGKVVVSFK
;
A
#
# COMPACT_ATOMS: atom_id res chain seq x y z
N MET A 1 10.70 -6.19 1.23
CA MET A 1 9.30 -6.61 0.93
C MET A 1 9.23 -6.81 -0.57
N GLY A 2 8.80 -7.98 -1.03
CA GLY A 2 9.00 -8.48 -2.39
C GLY A 2 9.60 -9.88 -2.32
N GLY A 3 8.91 -10.85 -2.92
CA GLY A 3 9.10 -12.30 -2.72
C GLY A 3 7.77 -13.02 -2.96
N ASP A 4 7.54 -14.15 -2.29
CA ASP A 4 6.34 -15.00 -2.48
C ASP A 4 5.17 -14.62 -1.56
N ASN A 5 5.07 -13.34 -1.19
CA ASN A 5 4.03 -12.84 -0.30
C ASN A 5 2.63 -12.93 -0.93
N ASP A 6 2.54 -12.72 -2.24
CA ASP A 6 1.32 -12.93 -3.03
C ASP A 6 0.87 -14.39 -2.95
N ILE A 7 1.79 -15.34 -3.15
CA ILE A 7 1.51 -16.78 -3.02
C ILE A 7 1.03 -17.11 -1.60
N LEU A 8 1.73 -16.62 -0.56
CA LEU A 8 1.31 -16.81 0.83
C LEU A 8 -0.06 -16.18 1.13
N CYS A 9 -0.32 -14.98 0.59
CA CYS A 9 -1.60 -14.31 0.74
C CYS A 9 -2.73 -15.13 0.11
N THR A 10 -2.51 -15.79 -1.05
CA THR A 10 -3.54 -16.68 -1.59
C THR A 10 -3.90 -17.81 -0.65
N LYS A 11 -3.00 -18.30 0.21
CA LYS A 11 -3.29 -19.42 1.12
C LYS A 11 -4.23 -19.06 2.26
N VAL A 12 -4.37 -17.78 2.59
CA VAL A 12 -5.26 -17.31 3.67
C VAL A 12 -6.61 -16.78 3.17
N LEU A 13 -6.80 -16.67 1.85
CA LEU A 13 -8.06 -16.24 1.26
C LEU A 13 -9.13 -17.35 1.32
N GLY A 14 -10.36 -16.98 1.68
CA GLY A 14 -11.51 -17.87 1.59
C GLY A 14 -11.96 -18.11 0.14
N TYR A 15 -12.98 -18.94 -0.04
CA TYR A 15 -13.70 -19.05 -1.31
C TYR A 15 -14.18 -17.68 -1.77
N GLN A 16 -13.98 -17.35 -3.05
CA GLN A 16 -14.25 -16.03 -3.64
C GLN A 16 -13.48 -14.88 -2.99
N GLY A 17 -12.34 -15.17 -2.35
CA GLY A 17 -11.50 -14.16 -1.74
C GLY A 17 -10.88 -13.19 -2.77
N HIS A 18 -10.63 -11.96 -2.32
CA HIS A 18 -10.02 -10.90 -3.12
C HIS A 18 -8.64 -10.56 -2.55
N MET A 19 -7.61 -10.66 -3.39
CA MET A 19 -6.28 -10.13 -3.08
C MET A 19 -6.16 -8.71 -3.62
N VAL A 20 -5.59 -7.82 -2.81
CA VAL A 20 -5.13 -6.51 -3.26
C VAL A 20 -3.60 -6.46 -3.13
N GLU A 21 -2.91 -6.45 -4.27
CA GLU A 21 -1.45 -6.41 -4.35
C GLU A 21 -0.98 -4.96 -4.48
N LEU A 22 -0.05 -4.55 -3.61
CA LEU A 22 0.44 -3.17 -3.45
C LEU A 22 1.94 -3.00 -3.77
N VAL A 23 2.68 -4.11 -3.85
CA VAL A 23 4.14 -4.14 -3.94
C VAL A 23 4.60 -4.50 -5.34
N GLN A 24 4.01 -5.53 -5.96
CA GLN A 24 4.49 -6.09 -7.23
C GLN A 24 3.38 -6.50 -8.20
N ASN A 25 3.73 -7.18 -9.29
CA ASN A 25 2.77 -7.80 -10.18
C ASN A 25 2.22 -9.09 -9.56
N VAL A 26 0.92 -9.33 -9.74
CA VAL A 26 0.34 -10.62 -9.39
C VAL A 26 0.84 -11.69 -10.36
N ARG A 27 1.03 -12.90 -9.85
CA ARG A 27 1.49 -14.08 -10.58
C ARG A 27 0.48 -15.23 -10.47
N PRO A 28 -0.77 -15.09 -11.00
CA PRO A 28 -1.80 -16.12 -10.86
C PRO A 28 -1.36 -17.54 -11.24
N GLU A 29 -0.43 -17.66 -12.18
CA GLU A 29 0.18 -18.91 -12.61
C GLU A 29 0.98 -19.65 -11.52
N ALA A 30 1.43 -18.93 -10.48
CA ALA A 30 2.19 -19.49 -9.36
C ALA A 30 1.32 -19.82 -8.14
N TYR A 31 0.00 -19.69 -8.25
CA TYR A 31 -0.93 -19.80 -7.13
C TYR A 31 -1.73 -21.10 -7.22
N ASP A 32 -1.87 -21.79 -6.08
CA ASP A 32 -2.56 -23.08 -6.01
C ASP A 32 -4.10 -22.91 -6.06
N ASP A 33 -4.76 -23.73 -6.87
CA ASP A 33 -6.23 -23.92 -6.92
C ASP A 33 -7.06 -22.64 -7.10
N ILE A 34 -6.50 -21.60 -7.73
CA ILE A 34 -7.13 -20.27 -7.81
C ILE A 34 -8.53 -20.28 -8.43
N PHE A 35 -8.72 -21.08 -9.47
CA PHE A 35 -9.99 -21.17 -10.19
C PHE A 35 -11.03 -21.92 -9.35
N LEU A 36 -10.64 -23.04 -8.74
CA LEU A 36 -11.52 -23.83 -7.87
C LEU A 36 -12.00 -23.02 -6.66
N ARG A 37 -11.13 -22.15 -6.15
CA ARG A 37 -11.42 -21.27 -5.02
C ARG A 37 -12.09 -19.97 -5.43
N GLY A 38 -12.21 -19.69 -6.73
CA GLY A 38 -12.83 -18.48 -7.26
C GLY A 38 -12.11 -17.19 -6.89
N LEU A 39 -10.79 -17.22 -6.70
CA LEU A 39 -10.05 -16.04 -6.22
C LEU A 39 -9.96 -14.94 -7.28
N SER A 40 -9.99 -13.69 -6.83
CA SER A 40 -9.81 -12.49 -7.66
C SER A 40 -8.59 -11.69 -7.21
N PHE A 41 -7.86 -11.12 -8.17
CA PHE A 41 -6.62 -10.38 -7.90
C PHE A 41 -6.72 -8.95 -8.43
N HIS A 42 -6.42 -7.99 -7.58
CA HIS A 42 -6.48 -6.55 -7.89
C HIS A 42 -5.12 -5.94 -7.65
N GLN A 43 -4.53 -5.33 -8.67
CA GLN A 43 -3.28 -4.57 -8.52
C GLN A 43 -3.61 -3.10 -8.31
N LEU A 44 -3.20 -2.56 -7.17
CA LEU A 44 -3.44 -1.16 -6.84
C LEU A 44 -2.13 -0.37 -6.88
N SER A 45 -1.97 0.43 -7.93
CA SER A 45 -0.83 1.34 -8.08
C SER A 45 -1.30 2.79 -8.09
N LEU A 46 -1.15 3.50 -6.97
CA LEU A 46 -1.47 4.92 -6.89
C LEU A 46 -0.61 5.75 -7.85
N GLY A 47 0.67 5.39 -8.00
CA GLY A 47 1.59 6.04 -8.94
C GLY A 47 1.08 6.01 -10.38
N SER A 48 0.47 4.91 -10.81
CA SER A 48 -0.09 4.78 -12.17
C SER A 48 -1.20 5.79 -12.46
N GLY A 49 -1.95 6.20 -11.44
CA GLY A 49 -3.01 7.20 -11.59
C GLY A 49 -2.48 8.60 -11.92
N HIS A 50 -1.27 8.94 -11.46
CA HIS A 50 -0.67 10.25 -11.73
C HIS A 50 -0.26 10.43 -13.19
N VAL A 51 0.04 9.33 -13.89
CA VAL A 51 0.49 9.35 -15.29
C VAL A 51 -0.62 9.02 -16.29
N ASN A 52 -1.76 8.45 -15.86
CA ASN A 52 -2.88 8.03 -16.71
C ASN A 52 -3.88 9.16 -17.05
N HIS A 53 -3.34 10.35 -17.36
CA HIS A 53 -4.09 11.52 -17.82
C HIS A 53 -5.39 11.80 -17.05
N ARG A 54 -6.49 12.13 -17.75
CA ARG A 54 -7.79 12.49 -17.14
C ARG A 54 -8.38 11.35 -16.32
N LYS A 55 -8.28 10.10 -16.80
CA LYS A 55 -8.88 8.94 -16.11
C LYS A 55 -8.19 8.70 -14.77
N GLY A 56 -6.87 8.62 -14.77
CA GLY A 56 -6.07 8.45 -13.56
C GLY A 56 -6.24 9.60 -12.58
N ARG A 57 -6.18 10.85 -13.07
CA ARG A 57 -6.42 12.05 -12.25
C ARG A 57 -7.78 11.99 -11.56
N ASN A 58 -8.85 11.70 -12.29
CA ASN A 58 -10.21 11.66 -11.73
C ASN A 58 -10.33 10.54 -10.68
N SER A 59 -9.72 9.37 -10.91
CA SER A 59 -9.69 8.28 -9.93
C SER A 59 -8.93 8.67 -8.64
N ILE A 60 -7.77 9.31 -8.76
CA ILE A 60 -7.00 9.79 -7.60
C ILE A 60 -7.80 10.84 -6.81
N VAL A 61 -8.43 11.79 -7.50
CA VAL A 61 -9.28 12.80 -6.83
C VAL A 61 -10.43 12.13 -6.09
N SER A 62 -11.09 11.15 -6.71
CA SER A 62 -12.16 10.39 -6.04
C SER A 62 -11.65 9.66 -4.79
N ALA A 63 -10.47 9.04 -4.86
CA ALA A 63 -9.86 8.38 -3.70
C ALA A 63 -9.50 9.38 -2.60
N GLY A 64 -8.96 10.55 -2.95
CA GLY A 64 -8.66 11.63 -2.01
C GLY A 64 -9.91 12.18 -1.32
N ASN A 65 -11.01 12.37 -2.05
CA ASN A 65 -12.28 12.80 -1.47
C ASN A 65 -12.84 11.78 -0.48
N ALA A 66 -12.76 10.48 -0.82
CA ALA A 66 -13.18 9.41 0.08
C ALA A 66 -12.29 9.35 1.34
N PHE A 67 -10.98 9.50 1.18
CA PHE A 67 -10.04 9.56 2.31
C PHE A 67 -10.35 10.74 3.24
N ASN A 68 -10.56 11.95 2.69
CA ASN A 68 -10.90 13.14 3.47
C ASN A 68 -12.17 12.94 4.28
N LEU A 69 -13.21 12.37 3.68
CA LEU A 69 -14.45 12.06 4.38
C LEU A 69 -14.23 11.11 5.57
N LEU A 70 -13.37 10.10 5.42
CA LEU A 70 -13.05 9.16 6.50
C LEU A 70 -12.19 9.82 7.59
N LEU A 71 -11.26 10.69 7.20
CA LEU A 71 -10.45 11.48 8.12
C LEU A 71 -11.32 12.43 8.96
N GLU A 72 -12.24 13.15 8.32
CA GLU A 72 -13.19 14.06 8.96
C GLU A 72 -14.13 13.33 9.93
N LYS A 73 -14.49 12.07 9.63
CA LYS A 73 -15.28 11.20 10.52
C LYS A 73 -14.47 10.58 11.66
N GLY A 74 -13.14 10.71 11.65
CA GLY A 74 -12.26 10.06 12.61
C GLY A 74 -12.06 8.55 12.39
N GLU A 75 -12.53 8.01 11.27
CA GLU A 75 -12.36 6.59 10.87
C GLU A 75 -10.92 6.31 10.38
N VAL A 76 -10.24 7.35 9.89
CA VAL A 76 -8.81 7.34 9.62
C VAL A 76 -8.12 8.22 10.65
N VAL A 77 -7.17 7.64 11.38
CA VAL A 77 -6.34 8.35 12.34
C VAL A 77 -4.92 8.47 11.79
N VAL A 78 -4.32 9.65 11.95
CA VAL A 78 -2.92 9.87 11.56
C VAL A 78 -2.04 9.01 12.47
N PRO A 79 -1.20 8.11 11.92
CA PRO A 79 -0.36 7.24 12.72
C PRO A 79 0.66 8.05 13.53
N GLN A 80 1.24 7.42 14.55
CA GLN A 80 2.33 8.00 15.33
C GLN A 80 3.41 8.56 14.39
N LEU A 81 3.67 9.86 14.53
CA LEU A 81 4.64 10.60 13.73
C LEU A 81 5.95 10.70 14.50
N GLU A 82 7.02 10.17 13.92
CA GLU A 82 8.38 10.48 14.34
C GLU A 82 8.86 11.66 13.51
N VAL A 83 9.05 12.81 14.16
CA VAL A 83 9.57 14.01 13.49
C VAL A 83 11.07 14.10 13.72
N ILE A 84 11.83 14.10 12.64
CA ILE A 84 13.30 14.16 12.64
C ILE A 84 13.81 15.42 11.95
N THR A 85 15.06 15.79 12.22
CA THR A 85 15.76 16.86 11.50
C THR A 85 16.37 16.34 10.19
N LEU A 86 16.82 17.25 9.32
CA LEU A 86 17.42 16.87 8.03
C LEU A 86 18.72 16.07 8.18
N ASP A 87 19.56 16.40 9.17
CA ASP A 87 20.80 15.68 9.46
C ASP A 87 20.56 14.22 9.88
N GLN A 88 19.41 13.92 10.48
CA GLN A 88 19.01 12.57 10.88
C GLN A 88 18.46 11.73 9.72
N ALA A 89 18.19 12.32 8.55
CA ALA A 89 17.51 11.65 7.45
C ALA A 89 18.30 10.42 6.93
N GLY A 90 19.62 10.53 6.80
CA GLY A 90 20.47 9.45 6.29
C GLY A 90 20.44 8.20 7.18
N GLU A 91 20.64 8.37 8.48
CA GLU A 91 20.56 7.27 9.46
C GLU A 91 19.16 6.67 9.50
N THR A 92 18.13 7.52 9.44
CA THR A 92 16.74 7.06 9.52
C THR A 92 16.32 6.24 8.30
N LEU A 93 16.81 6.58 7.10
CA LEU A 93 16.60 5.75 5.91
C LEU A 93 17.21 4.35 6.08
N THR A 94 18.38 4.23 6.71
CA THR A 94 18.98 2.93 7.05
C THR A 94 18.08 2.16 8.02
N LYS A 95 17.56 2.81 9.07
CA LYS A 95 16.62 2.19 10.02
C LYS A 95 15.33 1.70 9.35
N ILE A 96 14.76 2.49 8.44
CA ILE A 96 13.57 2.11 7.65
C ILE A 96 13.87 0.86 6.81
N ARG A 97 15.01 0.84 6.12
CA ARG A 97 15.44 -0.32 5.32
C ARG A 97 15.59 -1.58 6.16
N GLU A 98 16.10 -1.44 7.38
CA GLU A 98 16.27 -2.54 8.35
C GLU A 98 14.97 -2.91 9.08
N GLN A 99 13.83 -2.31 8.72
CA GLN A 99 12.52 -2.54 9.34
C GLN A 99 12.50 -2.25 10.86
N ARG A 100 13.32 -1.29 11.30
CA ARG A 100 13.46 -0.89 12.71
C ARG A 100 12.63 0.35 13.10
N THR A 101 11.70 0.76 12.25
CA THR A 101 10.83 1.93 12.46
C THR A 101 9.37 1.51 12.50
N VAL A 102 8.57 2.14 13.35
CA VAL A 102 7.11 1.97 13.42
C VAL A 102 6.45 3.28 13.02
N GLY A 103 5.40 3.20 12.21
CA GLY A 103 4.63 4.38 11.81
C GLY A 103 5.34 5.23 10.75
N LYS A 104 5.09 6.54 10.78
CA LYS A 104 5.54 7.47 9.74
C LYS A 104 6.65 8.37 10.28
N VAL A 105 7.79 8.36 9.59
CA VAL A 105 8.85 9.35 9.80
C VAL A 105 8.58 10.59 8.94
N VAL A 106 8.74 11.77 9.52
CA VAL A 106 8.58 13.08 8.88
C VAL A 106 9.85 13.91 9.10
N VAL A 107 10.48 14.36 8.02
CA VAL A 107 11.61 15.29 8.10
C VAL A 107 11.08 16.72 8.24
N SER A 108 11.57 17.45 9.23
CA SER A 108 11.31 18.88 9.41
C SER A 108 12.52 19.70 8.94
N PHE A 109 12.25 20.76 8.17
CA PHE A 109 13.26 21.69 7.63
C PHE A 109 13.32 23.01 8.42
N LYS A 110 12.80 23.02 9.66
CA LYS A 110 12.89 24.19 10.54
C LYS A 110 14.33 24.50 10.93
#